data_AF-A0A0K2V1V3-F1
#
_entry.id   AF-A0A0K2V1V3-F1
#
_cell.length_a   1.000
_cell.length_b   1.000
_cell.length_c   1.000
_cell.angle_alpha   90.00
_cell.angle_beta   90.00
_cell.angle_gamma   90.00
#
_symmetry.space_group_name_H-M   'P 1'
#
loop_
_entity.id
_entity.type
_entity.pdbx_description
1 polymer ?
#
loop_
_entity_poly.entity_id
_entity_poly.type
_entity_poly.pdbx_seq_one_letter_code
_entity_poly.pdbx_strand_id
1 'polypeptide(L)'
;MSSKLIQSSLEEEESISNDHLEFINQQLDLHLQHLKGKTYSPKLLGISILLQSTSPALNNLIRKSGLIQLLTVNYLKRLTSIFEFTGGVNNSMIDYLSLRMKTLDSKDGYIYIIIDEVYSN
;
A
#
# COMPACT_ATOMS: atom_id res chain seq x y z
N MET A 1 32.04 -31.51 15.97
CA MET A 1 31.90 -30.52 14.87
C MET A 1 30.42 -30.32 14.54
N SER A 2 29.68 -29.51 15.29
CA SER A 2 28.26 -29.23 14.94
C SER A 2 27.70 -27.92 15.52
N SER A 3 28.54 -26.93 15.82
CA SER A 3 28.07 -25.64 16.36
C SER A 3 28.45 -24.42 15.52
N LYS A 4 29.21 -24.58 14.42
CA LYS A 4 29.67 -23.46 13.58
C LYS A 4 28.73 -23.07 12.42
N LEU A 5 27.66 -23.82 12.16
CA LEU A 5 26.76 -23.55 11.03
C LEU A 5 25.51 -22.71 11.38
N ILE A 6 25.26 -22.43 12.66
CA ILE A 6 24.10 -21.60 13.08
C ILE A 6 24.51 -20.13 13.31
N GLN A 7 25.81 -19.85 13.44
CA GLN A 7 26.31 -18.52 13.83
C GLN A 7 26.58 -17.57 12.66
N SER A 8 26.48 -18.02 11.41
CA SER A 8 26.79 -17.22 10.22
C SER A 8 25.59 -16.50 9.58
N SER A 9 24.40 -16.61 10.14
CA SER A 9 23.16 -16.02 9.59
C SER A 9 22.54 -14.93 10.48
N LEU A 10 23.30 -14.42 11.46
CA LEU A 10 22.80 -13.44 12.45
C LEU A 10 23.57 -12.11 12.47
N GLU A 11 24.44 -11.85 11.50
CA GLU A 11 25.17 -10.58 11.38
C GLU A 11 24.99 -9.97 9.99
N GLU A 12 23.74 -9.88 9.53
CA GLU A 12 23.36 -8.72 8.73
C GLU A 12 22.94 -7.67 9.76
N GLU A 13 23.87 -6.79 10.13
CA GLU A 13 23.49 -5.52 10.75
C GLU A 13 22.55 -4.83 9.76
N GLU A 14 21.23 -5.01 9.95
CA GLU A 14 20.21 -4.24 9.25
C GLU A 14 20.47 -2.78 9.58
N SER A 15 21.23 -2.10 8.72
CA SER A 15 21.32 -0.65 8.75
C SER A 15 19.88 -0.15 8.72
N ILE A 16 19.40 0.40 9.83
CA ILE A 16 18.03 0.88 9.95
C ILE A 16 17.81 1.83 8.77
N SER A 17 17.02 1.38 7.79
CA SER A 17 16.76 2.18 6.61
C SER A 17 16.13 3.50 7.06
N ASN A 18 16.54 4.62 6.46
CA ASN A 18 15.96 5.93 6.77
C ASN A 18 14.41 5.92 6.66
N ASP A 19 13.86 5.05 5.81
CA ASP A 19 12.41 4.84 5.69
C ASP A 19 11.77 4.30 6.98
N HIS A 20 12.47 3.47 7.75
CA HIS A 20 11.98 2.91 9.00
C HIS A 20 11.89 4.00 10.08
N LEU A 21 12.92 4.85 10.19
CA LEU A 21 12.91 5.98 11.10
C LEU A 21 11.86 7.02 10.69
N GLU A 22 11.70 7.29 9.40
CA GLU A 22 10.65 8.16 8.87
C GLU A 22 9.26 7.64 9.27
N PHE A 23 9.02 6.33 9.11
CA PHE A 23 7.77 5.71 9.52
C PHE A 23 7.52 5.83 11.03
N ILE A 24 8.51 5.53 11.87
CA ILE A 24 8.37 5.63 13.34
C ILE A 24 8.06 7.06 13.75
N ASN A 25 8.80 8.04 13.23
CA ASN A 25 8.57 9.46 13.51
C ASN A 25 7.16 9.89 13.11
N GLN A 26 6.70 9.43 11.95
CA GLN A 26 5.36 9.70 11.49
C GLN A 26 4.30 9.07 12.41
N GLN A 27 4.49 7.84 12.87
CA GLN A 27 3.55 7.20 13.81
C GLN A 27 3.49 7.97 15.13
N LEU A 28 4.64 8.40 15.66
CA LEU A 28 4.69 9.20 16.89
C LEU A 28 3.94 10.54 16.73
N ASP A 29 4.20 11.27 15.64
CA ASP A 29 3.49 12.51 15.33
C ASP A 29 1.97 12.28 15.22
N LEU A 30 1.56 11.21 14.53
CA LEU A 30 0.15 10.81 14.42
C LEU A 30 -0.51 10.46 15.76
N HIS A 31 0.25 9.95 16.73
CA HIS A 31 -0.26 9.68 18.09
C HIS A 31 -0.42 10.95 18.91
N LEU A 32 0.46 11.93 18.73
CA LEU A 32 0.44 13.22 19.43
C LEU A 32 -0.60 14.19 18.86
N GLN A 33 -0.92 14.06 17.57
CA GLN A 33 -1.90 14.91 16.90
C GLN A 33 -3.35 14.63 17.32
N HIS A 34 -4.13 15.71 17.47
CA HIS A 34 -5.56 15.63 17.72
C HIS A 34 -6.32 15.02 16.52
N LEU A 35 -7.38 14.26 16.79
CA LEU A 35 -8.13 13.45 15.81
C LEU A 35 -8.64 14.22 14.58
N LYS A 36 -8.88 15.52 14.69
CA LYS A 36 -9.47 16.37 13.63
C LYS A 36 -8.47 16.97 12.63
N GLY A 37 -7.16 16.81 12.85
CA GLY A 37 -6.11 17.45 12.04
C GLY A 37 -5.05 16.50 11.49
N LYS A 38 -5.26 15.17 11.58
CA LYS A 38 -4.23 14.20 11.20
C LYS A 38 -3.92 14.25 9.71
N THR A 39 -2.64 14.44 9.40
CA THR A 39 -2.12 14.36 8.03
C THR A 39 -1.38 13.04 7.85
N TYR A 40 -1.71 12.31 6.79
CA TYR A 40 -1.12 11.00 6.52
C TYR A 40 -0.19 11.11 5.31
N SER A 41 1.01 10.53 5.43
CA SER A 41 1.93 10.40 4.31
C SER A 41 1.30 9.55 3.18
N PRO A 42 1.66 9.82 1.92
CA PRO A 42 1.22 9.01 0.78
C PRO A 42 1.58 7.52 0.93
N LYS A 43 2.76 7.21 1.50
CA LYS A 43 3.20 5.83 1.77
C LYS A 43 2.21 5.12 2.71
N LEU A 44 1.87 5.74 3.84
CA LEU A 44 0.94 5.17 4.83
C LEU A 44 -0.49 5.05 4.30
N LEU A 45 -0.91 6.01 3.47
CA LEU A 45 -2.18 5.97 2.74
C LEU A 45 -2.24 4.76 1.82
N GLY A 46 -1.22 4.55 0.98
CA GLY A 46 -1.13 3.40 0.09
C GLY A 46 -1.19 2.08 0.83
N ILE A 47 -0.42 1.94 1.91
CA ILE A 47 -0.42 0.75 2.78
C ILE A 47 -1.82 0.50 3.35
N SER A 48 -2.49 1.55 3.84
CA SER A 48 -3.82 1.42 4.43
C SER A 48 -4.89 1.03 3.40
N ILE A 49 -4.80 1.55 2.18
CA ILE A 49 -5.68 1.17 1.06
C ILE A 49 -5.46 -0.30 0.71
N LEU A 50 -4.20 -0.72 0.55
CA LEU A 50 -3.85 -2.12 0.23
C LEU A 50 -4.30 -3.09 1.31
N LEU A 51 -4.10 -2.76 2.59
CA LEU A 51 -4.59 -3.57 3.71
C LEU A 51 -6.12 -3.66 3.72
N GLN A 52 -6.81 -2.54 3.45
CA GLN A 52 -8.26 -2.51 3.41
C GLN A 52 -8.83 -3.31 2.22
N SER A 53 -8.15 -3.31 1.06
CA SER A 53 -8.59 -4.06 -0.12
C SER A 53 -8.28 -5.56 -0.02
N THR A 54 -7.17 -5.92 0.62
CA THR A 54 -6.75 -7.32 0.80
C THR A 54 -7.45 -8.00 1.97
N SER A 55 -7.53 -7.35 3.14
CA SER A 55 -8.18 -7.90 4.33
C SER A 55 -8.73 -6.80 5.25
N PRO A 56 -10.02 -6.45 5.11
CA PRO A 56 -10.69 -5.51 6.02
C PRO A 56 -10.62 -5.93 7.49
N ALA A 57 -10.66 -7.23 7.77
CA ALA A 57 -10.58 -7.77 9.12
C ALA A 57 -9.21 -7.48 9.76
N LEU A 58 -8.13 -7.70 9.00
CA LEU A 58 -6.77 -7.40 9.46
C LEU A 58 -6.57 -5.90 9.69
N ASN A 59 -7.03 -5.05 8.77
CA ASN A 59 -6.95 -3.60 8.95
C ASN A 59 -7.66 -3.15 10.25
N ASN A 60 -8.84 -3.72 10.54
CA ASN A 60 -9.55 -3.44 11.78
C ASN A 60 -8.83 -3.97 13.02
N LEU A 61 -8.20 -5.14 12.96
CA LEU A 61 -7.42 -5.70 14.06
C LEU A 61 -6.20 -4.83 14.38
N ILE A 62 -5.42 -4.45 13.37
CA ILE A 62 -4.25 -3.58 13.54
C ILE A 62 -4.69 -2.22 14.09
N ARG A 63 -5.75 -1.61 13.54
CA ARG A 63 -6.25 -0.33 14.05
C ARG A 63 -6.73 -0.42 15.50
N LYS A 64 -7.40 -1.52 15.88
CA LYS A 64 -7.86 -1.75 17.26
C LYS A 64 -6.72 -1.99 18.23
N SER A 65 -5.60 -2.54 17.77
CA SER A 65 -4.42 -2.75 18.62
C SER A 65 -3.84 -1.43 19.15
N GLY A 66 -4.08 -0.32 18.45
CA GLY A 66 -3.54 0.99 18.81
C GLY A 66 -2.03 1.11 18.65
N LEU A 67 -1.35 0.07 18.15
CA LEU A 67 0.10 0.04 17.95
C LEU A 67 0.54 0.85 16.71
N ILE A 68 -0.31 0.87 15.69
CA ILE A 68 -0.09 1.59 14.43
C ILE A 68 -1.33 2.40 14.12
N GLN A 69 -1.13 3.69 13.88
CA GLN A 69 -2.20 4.60 13.54
C GLN A 69 -2.55 4.49 12.05
N LEU A 70 -3.44 3.55 11.74
CA LEU A 70 -4.01 3.39 10.39
C LEU A 70 -5.25 4.26 10.18
N LEU A 71 -5.53 4.54 8.91
CA LEU A 71 -6.72 5.29 8.51
C LEU A 71 -8.00 4.49 8.79
N THR A 72 -9.06 5.20 9.16
CA THR A 72 -10.37 4.56 9.34
C THR A 72 -10.96 4.18 7.99
N VAL A 73 -11.79 3.13 7.98
CA VAL A 73 -12.50 2.69 6.78
C VAL A 73 -13.30 3.84 6.15
N ASN A 74 -13.93 4.69 6.98
CA ASN A 74 -14.69 5.84 6.50
C ASN A 74 -13.81 6.89 5.83
N TYR A 75 -12.62 7.15 6.39
CA TYR A 75 -11.67 8.08 5.78
C TYR A 75 -11.13 7.51 4.47
N LEU A 76 -10.80 6.21 4.43
CA LEU A 76 -10.38 5.54 3.21
C LEU A 76 -11.46 5.60 2.14
N LYS A 77 -12.71 5.26 2.47
CA LYS A 77 -13.84 5.35 1.53
C LYS A 77 -14.01 6.75 0.95
N ARG A 78 -13.92 7.79 1.78
CA ARG A 78 -13.99 9.19 1.32
C ARG A 78 -12.83 9.57 0.40
N LEU A 79 -11.66 9.01 0.64
CA LEU A 79 -10.47 9.31 -0.15
C LEU A 79 -10.50 8.55 -1.49
N THR A 80 -10.95 7.30 -1.47
CA THR A 80 -11.13 6.47 -2.67
C THR A 80 -12.35 6.86 -3.49
N SER A 81 -13.39 7.46 -2.90
CA SER A 81 -14.56 7.93 -3.65
C SER A 81 -14.21 9.07 -4.63
N ILE A 82 -13.12 9.80 -4.39
CA ILE A 82 -12.61 10.79 -5.35
C ILE A 82 -12.10 10.09 -6.62
N PHE A 83 -11.62 8.85 -6.49
CA PHE A 83 -11.21 7.99 -7.60
C PHE A 83 -12.37 7.17 -8.17
N GLU A 84 -13.63 7.56 -7.90
CA GLU A 84 -14.81 6.85 -8.38
C GLU A 84 -14.66 6.51 -9.87
N PHE A 85 -14.78 5.21 -10.13
CA PHE A 85 -14.58 4.60 -11.42
C PHE A 85 -15.71 5.04 -12.35
N THR A 86 -15.53 6.15 -13.05
CA THR A 86 -16.34 6.49 -14.21
C THR A 86 -16.21 5.34 -15.19
N GLY A 87 -17.32 4.71 -15.58
CA GLY A 87 -17.30 3.53 -16.45
C GLY A 87 -16.41 3.72 -17.67
N GLY A 88 -15.61 2.70 -17.99
CA GLY A 88 -14.57 2.75 -19.02
C GLY A 88 -13.16 2.90 -18.46
N VAL A 89 -12.19 3.15 -19.34
CA VAL A 89 -10.78 3.36 -18.96
C VAL A 89 -10.56 4.85 -18.73
N ASN A 90 -10.22 5.25 -17.50
CA ASN A 90 -9.90 6.64 -17.17
C ASN A 90 -8.57 7.07 -17.81
N ASN A 91 -8.44 8.34 -18.20
CA ASN A 91 -7.21 8.94 -18.73
C ASN A 91 -5.97 8.65 -17.86
N SER A 92 -6.10 8.70 -16.53
CA SER A 92 -4.98 8.36 -15.63
C SER A 92 -4.51 6.91 -15.79
N MET A 93 -5.43 6.00 -16.11
CA MET A 93 -5.11 4.60 -16.38
C MET A 93 -4.47 4.43 -17.76
N ILE A 94 -4.91 5.20 -18.76
CA ILE A 94 -4.27 5.26 -20.09
C ILE A 94 -2.84 5.77 -19.96
N ASP A 95 -2.63 6.86 -19.22
CA ASP A 95 -1.31 7.45 -18.99
C ASP A 95 -0.38 6.46 -18.31
N TYR A 96 -0.85 5.80 -17.25
CA TYR A 96 -0.10 4.74 -16.57
C TYR A 96 0.26 3.58 -17.51
N LEU A 97 -0.71 3.05 -18.26
CA LEU A 97 -0.49 1.94 -19.20
C LEU A 97 0.47 2.35 -20.32
N SER A 98 0.36 3.57 -20.83
CA SER A 98 1.24 4.09 -21.87
C SER A 98 2.68 4.22 -21.38
N LEU A 99 2.89 4.68 -20.15
CA LEU A 99 4.19 4.73 -19.51
C LEU A 99 4.74 3.31 -19.33
N ARG A 100 3.90 2.39 -18.86
CA ARG A 100 4.30 0.99 -18.65
C ARG A 100 4.73 0.32 -19.95
N MET A 101 3.99 0.53 -21.04
CA MET A 101 4.36 0.02 -22.37
C MET A 101 5.69 0.59 -22.86
N LYS A 102 5.99 1.87 -22.59
CA LYS A 102 7.28 2.48 -22.94
C LYS A 102 8.46 1.89 -22.16
N THR A 103 8.21 1.36 -20.96
CA THR A 103 9.25 0.72 -20.12
C THR A 103 9.49 -0.75 -20.46
N LEU A 104 8.63 -1.37 -21.25
CA LEU A 104 8.76 -2.77 -21.63
C LEU A 104 9.77 -2.93 -22.76
N ASP A 105 10.51 -4.03 -22.71
CA ASP A 105 11.48 -4.36 -23.73
C ASP A 105 10.76 -4.79 -25.01
N SER A 106 11.43 -4.70 -26.16
CA SER A 106 10.80 -4.94 -27.48
C SER A 106 10.15 -6.33 -27.64
N LYS A 107 10.56 -7.31 -26.81
CA LYS A 107 10.02 -8.67 -26.78
C LYS A 107 8.76 -8.82 -25.94
N ASP A 108 8.52 -7.91 -25.00
CA ASP A 108 7.43 -7.97 -24.01
C ASP A 108 6.24 -7.05 -24.38
N GLY A 109 6.29 -6.42 -25.56
CA GLY A 109 5.25 -5.50 -26.05
C GLY A 109 3.96 -6.18 -26.55
N TYR A 110 3.93 -7.52 -26.60
CA TYR A 110 2.74 -8.27 -26.99
C TYR A 110 1.88 -8.58 -25.76
N ILE A 111 0.67 -8.05 -25.75
CA ILE A 111 -0.31 -8.25 -24.67
C ILE A 111 -1.60 -8.88 -25.21
N TYR A 112 -2.10 -9.87 -24.47
CA TYR A 112 -3.42 -10.45 -24.70
C TYR A 112 -4.39 -9.86 -23.68
N ILE A 113 -5.45 -9.21 -24.16
CA ILE A 113 -6.53 -8.69 -23.32
C ILE A 113 -7.73 -9.60 -23.53
N ILE A 114 -8.14 -10.28 -22.47
CA ILE A 114 -9.35 -11.12 -22.45
C ILE A 114 -10.40 -10.33 -21.66
N ILE A 115 -11.56 -10.12 -22.27
CA ILE A 115 -12.69 -9.40 -21.67
C ILE A 115 -13.85 -10.39 -21.62
N ASP A 116 -14.49 -10.50 -20.46
CA ASP A 116 -15.67 -11.33 -20.25
C ASP A 116 -16.70 -10.54 -19.43
N GLU A 117 -17.97 -10.83 -19.62
CA GLU A 117 -19.08 -10.13 -18.96
C GLU A 117 -19.56 -10.91 -17.74
N VAL A 118 -19.62 -10.23 -16.59
CA VAL A 118 -20.15 -10.82 -15.34
C VAL A 118 -21.55 -10.28 -15.10
N TYR A 119 -22.56 -11.14 -15.27
CA TYR A 119 -23.94 -10.85 -14.90
C TYR A 119 -24.09 -11.02 -13.39
N SER A 120 -24.32 -9.91 -12.67
CA SER A 120 -24.70 -9.94 -11.26
C SER A 120 -26.23 -9.92 -11.16
N ASN A 121 -26.83 -10.97 -10.59
CA ASN A 121 -28.26 -11.03 -10.27
C ASN A 121 -28.65 -10.04 -9.17
#